data_AF-A0A4D9D4T7-F1
#
_entry.id   AF-A0A4D9D4T7-F1
#
_cell.length_a   1.000
_cell.length_b   1.000
_cell.length_c   1.000
_cell.angle_alpha   90.00
_cell.angle_beta   90.00
_cell.angle_gamma   90.00
#
_symmetry.space_group_name_H-M   'P 1'
#
loop_
_entity.id
_entity.type
_entity.pdbx_description
1 polymer ?
#
loop_
_entity_poly.entity_id
_entity_poly.type
_entity_poly.pdbx_seq_one_letter_code
_entity_poly.pdbx_strand_id
1 'polypeptide(L)'
;MPFKKYVAVIGSSGGGGASHAGSDVYGLLIALRQELAQCEVGIAVAQLVDCSTPLDFAASQTPTVLWTLNTETNQVERSYEGTLEAVNERAQLMDRAISRMIIGDEKQRVDGLISISADPEAVNQFTFLAAAKAKIPVVGTGGTSLGKAAGDLGCDVVGNSGGSVSTTIETKALSFTASLASFWGLPYDPLVSYPQLHSILAACLPVFVAVVLAKKAWRKALALGILDWWLARQTHATFTGLSDIANVLPVVVAVVTASQVGRLGEAGVLSGVLAGMLACGAGGNEEGAGSESTVLAGALTGLLAGWLSRQLLVATAKSLWVPATASSIITAGAAGLSAGAGG
;
A
#
# COMPACT_ATOMS: atom_id res chain seq x y z
N MET A 1 3.89 -7.27 26.01
CA MET A 1 2.60 -6.94 26.66
C MET A 1 1.52 -7.73 25.96
N PRO A 2 0.52 -8.31 26.65
CA PRO A 2 -0.59 -8.96 25.97
C PRO A 2 -1.35 -7.90 25.15
N PHE A 3 -1.73 -8.23 23.92
CA PHE A 3 -2.50 -7.34 23.07
C PHE A 3 -3.91 -7.14 23.66
N LYS A 4 -4.52 -5.97 23.42
CA LYS A 4 -5.88 -5.65 23.88
C LYS A 4 -6.95 -6.44 23.12
N LYS A 5 -6.68 -6.72 21.86
CA LYS A 5 -7.56 -7.41 20.92
C LYS A 5 -6.75 -8.37 20.07
N TYR A 6 -7.42 -9.41 19.58
CA TYR A 6 -6.81 -10.38 18.68
C TYR A 6 -7.65 -10.57 17.42
N VAL A 7 -6.99 -10.69 16.27
CA VAL A 7 -7.65 -10.94 14.99
C VAL A 7 -7.27 -12.29 14.40
N ALA A 8 -8.20 -12.87 13.65
CA ALA A 8 -7.90 -13.95 12.70
C ALA A 8 -7.67 -13.35 11.31
N VAL A 9 -6.67 -13.86 10.60
CA VAL A 9 -6.39 -13.51 9.21
C VAL A 9 -6.67 -14.73 8.34
N ILE A 10 -7.65 -14.63 7.43
CA ILE A 10 -8.05 -15.74 6.57
C ILE A 10 -8.05 -15.34 5.09
N GLY A 11 -7.92 -16.33 4.22
CA GLY A 11 -8.23 -16.22 2.80
C GLY A 11 -7.12 -16.75 1.91
N SER A 12 -6.83 -16.03 0.84
CA SER A 12 -5.90 -16.43 -0.21
C SER A 12 -4.98 -15.30 -0.66
N SER A 13 -3.91 -15.63 -1.41
CA SER A 13 -3.02 -14.63 -2.01
C SER A 13 -3.72 -13.70 -3.02
N GLY A 14 -5.01 -13.93 -3.31
CA GLY A 14 -5.84 -13.05 -4.11
C GLY A 14 -5.55 -13.22 -5.61
N GLY A 15 -6.59 -13.46 -6.40
CA GLY A 15 -6.52 -13.39 -7.85
C GLY A 15 -6.02 -12.01 -8.29
N GLY A 16 -4.76 -11.94 -8.72
CA GLY A 16 -4.10 -10.72 -9.14
C GLY A 16 -3.40 -10.95 -10.47
N GLY A 17 -4.16 -11.25 -11.52
CA GLY A 17 -3.66 -11.04 -12.87
C GLY A 17 -3.18 -9.59 -13.00
N ALA A 18 -1.94 -9.41 -13.45
CA ALA A 18 -1.35 -8.18 -13.99
C ALA A 18 -0.48 -7.23 -13.14
N SER A 19 -0.09 -7.54 -11.89
CA SER A 19 0.98 -6.74 -11.27
C SER A 19 1.76 -7.48 -10.19
N HIS A 20 3.08 -7.31 -10.18
CA HIS A 20 4.09 -7.89 -9.28
C HIS A 20 3.88 -7.60 -7.77
N ALA A 21 2.70 -7.14 -7.35
CA ALA A 21 2.34 -6.73 -5.99
C ALA A 21 1.35 -7.68 -5.27
N GLY A 22 0.97 -8.81 -5.91
CA GLY A 22 -0.13 -9.67 -5.44
C GLY A 22 0.26 -10.91 -4.62
N SER A 23 1.44 -11.48 -4.77
CA SER A 23 1.74 -12.85 -4.27
C SER A 23 2.59 -12.93 -3.00
N ASP A 24 2.87 -11.81 -2.32
CA ASP A 24 3.71 -11.84 -1.11
C ASP A 24 2.86 -11.96 0.17
N VAL A 25 2.37 -13.17 0.42
CA VAL A 25 1.62 -13.52 1.64
C VAL A 25 2.46 -13.26 2.90
N TYR A 26 3.76 -13.54 2.82
CA TYR A 26 4.69 -13.32 3.93
C TYR A 26 4.81 -11.82 4.26
N GLY A 27 5.06 -10.99 3.25
CA GLY A 27 5.11 -9.53 3.39
C GLY A 27 3.80 -8.95 3.91
N LEU A 28 2.64 -9.47 3.47
CA LEU A 28 1.33 -9.05 3.95
C LEU A 28 1.13 -9.32 5.44
N LEU A 29 1.46 -10.53 5.91
CA LEU A 29 1.38 -10.88 7.33
C LEU A 29 2.33 -10.05 8.18
N ILE A 30 3.54 -9.75 7.68
CA ILE A 30 4.48 -8.86 8.38
C ILE A 30 3.92 -7.44 8.48
N ALA A 31 3.42 -6.88 7.37
CA ALA A 31 2.88 -5.52 7.35
C ALA A 31 1.66 -5.42 8.29
N LEU A 32 0.74 -6.39 8.24
CA LEU A 32 -0.38 -6.50 9.16
C LEU A 32 0.07 -6.50 10.61
N ARG A 33 1.06 -7.34 10.96
CA ARG A 33 1.57 -7.43 12.32
C ARG A 33 2.17 -6.11 12.80
N GLN A 34 2.88 -5.39 11.94
CA GLN A 34 3.49 -4.10 12.27
C GLN A 34 2.45 -2.99 12.49
N GLU A 35 1.42 -2.93 11.63
CA GLU A 35 0.36 -1.93 11.72
C GLU A 35 -0.59 -2.22 12.89
N LEU A 36 -1.07 -3.45 13.06
CA LEU A 36 -1.95 -3.85 14.16
C LEU A 36 -1.28 -3.63 15.53
N ALA A 37 0.04 -3.80 15.61
CA ALA A 37 0.79 -3.52 16.84
C ALA A 37 0.72 -2.03 17.24
N GLN A 38 0.53 -1.09 16.30
CA GLN A 38 0.38 0.34 16.62
C GLN A 38 -0.90 0.66 17.40
N CYS A 39 -1.91 -0.22 17.37
CA CYS A 39 -3.15 -0.08 18.13
C CYS A 39 -3.33 -1.20 19.17
N GLU A 40 -2.24 -1.86 19.58
CA GLU A 40 -2.25 -2.95 20.56
C GLU A 40 -3.15 -4.13 20.16
N VAL A 41 -3.23 -4.43 18.86
CA VAL A 41 -3.95 -5.57 18.29
C VAL A 41 -2.95 -6.64 17.85
N GLY A 42 -3.18 -7.89 18.25
CA GLY A 42 -2.39 -9.05 17.88
C GLY A 42 -3.06 -9.90 16.82
N ILE A 43 -2.28 -10.71 16.10
CA ILE A 43 -2.82 -11.78 15.25
C ILE A 43 -2.84 -13.06 16.10
N ALA A 44 -4.02 -13.62 16.34
CA ALA A 44 -4.16 -14.90 17.05
C ALA A 44 -3.88 -16.09 16.12
N VAL A 45 -4.33 -16.00 14.87
CA VAL A 45 -4.24 -17.08 13.90
C VAL A 45 -4.23 -16.51 12.49
N ALA A 46 -3.46 -17.13 11.61
CA ALA A 46 -3.46 -16.83 10.18
C ALA A 46 -3.63 -18.12 9.37
N GLN A 47 -4.43 -18.04 8.31
CA GLN A 47 -4.66 -19.10 7.33
C GLN A 47 -4.75 -18.47 5.95
N LEU A 48 -3.66 -18.51 5.19
CA LEU A 48 -3.61 -17.94 3.84
C LEU A 48 -3.17 -19.00 2.82
N VAL A 49 -4.00 -19.20 1.80
CA VAL A 49 -3.73 -20.12 0.68
C VAL A 49 -3.02 -19.36 -0.43
N ASP A 50 -1.81 -19.79 -0.78
CA ASP A 50 -1.00 -19.19 -1.83
C ASP A 50 -0.81 -20.15 -3.00
N CYS A 51 -1.39 -19.83 -4.14
CA CYS A 51 -1.41 -20.70 -5.31
C CYS A 51 -0.41 -20.19 -6.35
N SER A 52 0.31 -21.10 -7.01
CA SER A 52 1.32 -20.73 -8.03
C SER A 52 0.71 -20.07 -9.28
N THR A 53 -0.57 -20.28 -9.53
CA THR A 53 -1.37 -19.54 -10.52
C THR A 53 -2.51 -18.80 -9.85
N PRO A 54 -2.99 -17.67 -10.43
CA PRO A 54 -4.19 -17.01 -9.94
C PRO A 54 -5.35 -17.99 -9.81
N LEU A 55 -6.09 -17.89 -8.71
CA LEU A 55 -7.16 -18.85 -8.37
C LEU A 55 -8.25 -18.95 -9.44
N ASP A 56 -8.50 -17.88 -10.20
CA ASP A 56 -9.47 -17.87 -11.31
C ASP A 56 -9.12 -18.85 -12.44
N PHE A 57 -7.84 -19.25 -12.53
CA PHE A 57 -7.32 -20.17 -13.54
C PHE A 57 -6.69 -21.44 -12.95
N ALA A 58 -6.71 -21.59 -11.62
CA ALA A 58 -6.06 -22.70 -10.96
C ALA A 58 -6.88 -23.99 -11.09
N ALA A 59 -6.21 -25.10 -11.41
CA ALA A 59 -6.81 -26.43 -11.37
C ALA A 59 -6.59 -27.07 -9.99
N SER A 60 -7.35 -28.11 -9.67
CA SER A 60 -7.24 -28.82 -8.37
C SER A 60 -5.82 -29.33 -8.06
N GLN A 61 -5.04 -29.61 -9.10
CA GLN A 61 -3.67 -30.13 -9.01
C GLN A 61 -2.59 -29.03 -8.98
N THR A 62 -2.98 -27.75 -9.04
CA THR A 62 -2.01 -26.65 -9.05
C THR A 62 -1.19 -26.63 -7.76
N PRO A 63 0.15 -26.52 -7.84
CA PRO A 63 1.01 -26.36 -6.67
C PRO A 63 0.60 -25.16 -5.83
N THR A 64 0.36 -25.41 -4.55
CA THR A 64 -0.22 -24.47 -3.59
C THR A 64 0.43 -24.64 -2.22
N VAL A 65 0.62 -23.54 -1.51
CA VAL A 65 1.21 -23.46 -0.17
C VAL A 65 0.17 -22.91 0.80
N LEU A 66 0.08 -23.53 1.98
CA LEU A 66 -0.69 -23.02 3.12
C LEU A 66 0.25 -22.28 4.06
N TRP A 67 -0.02 -20.99 4.26
CA TRP A 67 0.72 -20.14 5.18
C TRP A 67 -0.06 -19.96 6.48
N THR A 68 0.64 -20.09 7.59
CA THR A 68 0.08 -19.93 8.94
C THR A 68 0.99 -19.11 9.83
N LEU A 69 0.45 -18.65 10.96
CA LEU A 69 1.22 -17.98 11.99
C LEU A 69 1.42 -18.94 13.17
N ASN A 70 2.68 -19.26 13.44
CA ASN A 70 3.05 -20.01 14.64
C ASN A 70 2.93 -19.09 15.86
N THR A 71 2.01 -19.40 16.76
CA THR A 71 1.69 -18.54 17.92
C THR A 71 2.77 -18.58 19.00
N GLU A 72 3.59 -19.63 19.05
CA GLU A 72 4.68 -19.78 20.03
C GLU A 72 5.91 -18.99 19.61
N THR A 73 6.31 -19.13 18.35
CA THR A 73 7.49 -18.43 17.79
C THR A 73 7.15 -17.05 17.26
N ASN A 74 5.86 -16.75 17.09
CA ASN A 74 5.34 -15.54 16.44
C ASN A 74 5.95 -15.32 15.04
N GLN A 75 6.16 -16.43 14.30
CA GLN A 75 6.73 -16.46 12.96
C GLN A 75 5.72 -16.97 11.94
N VAL A 76 5.80 -16.44 10.73
CA VAL A 76 5.01 -16.89 9.58
C VAL A 76 5.70 -18.13 9.00
N GLU A 77 4.96 -19.22 8.86
CA GLU A 77 5.48 -20.51 8.40
C GLU A 77 4.63 -21.09 7.26
N ARG A 78 5.29 -21.86 6.39
CA ARG A 78 4.65 -22.70 5.38
C ARG A 78 4.23 -23.99 6.07
N SER A 79 2.99 -24.05 6.55
CA SER A 79 2.52 -25.21 7.33
C SER A 79 2.29 -26.44 6.45
N TYR A 80 1.98 -26.23 5.17
CA TYR A 80 1.80 -27.30 4.21
C TYR A 80 2.05 -26.84 2.77
N GLU A 81 2.54 -27.75 1.94
CA GLU A 81 2.71 -27.56 0.49
C GLU A 81 2.20 -28.80 -0.24
N GLY A 82 1.42 -28.60 -1.29
CA GLY A 82 0.78 -29.69 -2.03
C GLY A 82 -0.08 -29.18 -3.19
N THR A 83 -1.08 -29.96 -3.55
CA THR A 83 -2.07 -29.57 -4.56
C THR A 83 -3.09 -28.60 -3.96
N LEU A 84 -3.75 -27.79 -4.79
CA LEU A 84 -4.80 -26.86 -4.36
C LEU A 84 -5.91 -27.59 -3.59
N GLU A 85 -6.30 -28.78 -4.05
CA GLU A 85 -7.29 -29.63 -3.38
C GLU A 85 -6.83 -30.03 -1.96
N ALA A 86 -5.62 -30.58 -1.83
CA ALA A 86 -5.08 -31.01 -0.54
C ALA A 86 -4.82 -29.84 0.44
N VAL A 87 -4.51 -28.65 -0.09
CA VAL A 87 -4.38 -27.42 0.69
C VAL A 87 -5.76 -26.94 1.14
N ASN A 88 -6.77 -26.96 0.26
CA ASN A 88 -8.13 -26.54 0.60
C ASN A 88 -8.75 -27.43 1.68
N GLU A 89 -8.52 -28.74 1.66
CA GLU A 89 -8.96 -29.64 2.73
C GLU A 89 -8.36 -29.25 4.09
N ARG A 90 -7.06 -28.96 4.13
CA ARG A 90 -6.39 -28.49 5.36
C ARG A 90 -6.88 -27.12 5.80
N ALA A 91 -7.08 -26.21 4.85
CA ALA A 91 -7.63 -24.89 5.10
C ALA A 91 -9.05 -24.98 5.70
N GLN A 92 -9.88 -25.91 5.26
CA GLN A 92 -11.21 -26.16 5.84
C GLN A 92 -11.15 -26.74 7.26
N LEU A 93 -10.13 -27.55 7.57
CA LEU A 93 -9.92 -28.03 8.95
C LEU A 93 -9.55 -26.87 9.87
N MET A 94 -8.66 -25.98 9.42
CA MET A 94 -8.30 -24.77 10.13
C MET A 94 -9.48 -23.80 10.28
N ASP A 95 -10.30 -23.63 9.25
CA ASP A 95 -11.50 -22.80 9.28
C ASP A 95 -12.45 -23.17 10.44
N ARG A 96 -12.64 -24.48 10.67
CA ARG A 96 -13.42 -24.96 11.82
C ARG A 96 -12.75 -24.63 13.15
N ALA A 97 -11.42 -24.74 13.26
CA ALA A 97 -10.70 -24.36 14.47
C ALA A 97 -10.82 -22.85 14.75
N ILE A 98 -10.61 -22.01 13.72
CA ILE A 98 -10.76 -20.55 13.83
C ILE A 98 -12.18 -20.16 14.26
N SER A 99 -13.20 -20.84 13.72
CA SER A 99 -14.60 -20.60 14.12
C SER A 99 -14.84 -20.81 15.62
N ARG A 100 -14.17 -21.78 16.24
CA ARG A 100 -14.27 -22.07 17.69
C ARG A 100 -13.57 -21.00 18.53
N MET A 101 -12.43 -20.49 18.05
CA MET A 101 -11.72 -19.37 18.68
C MET A 101 -12.56 -18.08 18.69
N ILE A 102 -13.40 -17.87 17.67
CA ILE A 102 -14.33 -16.74 17.59
C ILE A 102 -15.50 -16.89 18.59
N ILE A 103 -16.09 -18.09 18.67
CA ILE A 103 -17.26 -18.35 19.54
C ILE A 103 -16.86 -18.39 21.02
N GLY A 104 -15.55 -18.51 21.33
CA GLY A 104 -15.02 -18.47 22.69
C GLY A 104 -14.83 -19.85 23.33
N ASP A 105 -14.83 -20.92 22.52
CA ASP A 105 -14.64 -22.29 22.99
C ASP A 105 -13.16 -22.65 23.23
N GLU A 106 -12.23 -21.73 22.93
CA GLU A 106 -10.78 -21.93 23.05
C GLU A 106 -10.09 -20.89 23.94
N LYS A 107 -8.86 -21.20 24.38
CA LYS A 107 -8.02 -20.33 25.23
C LYS A 107 -7.62 -19.02 24.53
N GLN A 108 -7.60 -19.00 23.20
CA GLN A 108 -7.32 -17.81 22.38
C GLN A 108 -8.62 -17.27 21.81
N ARG A 109 -8.98 -16.06 22.23
CA ARG A 109 -10.17 -15.34 21.77
C ARG A 109 -9.83 -14.58 20.50
N VAL A 110 -10.71 -14.63 19.51
CA VAL A 110 -10.66 -13.78 18.32
C VAL A 110 -11.73 -12.70 18.45
N ASP A 111 -11.31 -11.44 18.44
CA ASP A 111 -12.16 -10.25 18.55
C ASP A 111 -12.54 -9.64 17.19
N GLY A 112 -11.87 -10.02 16.10
CA GLY A 112 -12.09 -9.47 14.77
C GLY A 112 -11.53 -10.35 13.65
N LEU A 113 -11.99 -10.12 12.42
CA LEU A 113 -11.65 -10.93 11.26
C LEU A 113 -11.07 -10.07 10.14
N ILE A 114 -9.92 -10.47 9.60
CA ILE A 114 -9.33 -9.92 8.38
C ILE A 114 -9.47 -10.97 7.28
N SER A 115 -10.30 -10.70 6.28
CA SER A 115 -10.59 -11.57 5.14
C SER A 115 -9.90 -11.07 3.88
N ILE A 116 -8.90 -11.79 3.38
CA ILE A 116 -8.18 -11.43 2.16
C ILE A 116 -8.61 -12.36 1.04
N SER A 117 -9.55 -11.93 0.20
CA SER A 117 -10.06 -12.73 -0.92
C SER A 117 -10.47 -14.15 -0.48
N ALA A 118 -11.09 -14.22 0.69
CA ALA A 118 -11.58 -15.46 1.29
C ALA A 118 -12.86 -15.93 0.60
N ASP A 119 -13.11 -17.24 0.67
CA ASP A 119 -14.31 -17.86 0.13
C ASP A 119 -15.34 -18.12 1.24
N PRO A 120 -16.37 -17.27 1.38
CA PRO A 120 -17.38 -17.41 2.43
C PRO A 120 -18.33 -18.59 2.23
N GLU A 121 -18.34 -19.23 1.06
CA GLU A 121 -19.27 -20.31 0.72
C GLU A 121 -18.64 -21.70 0.81
N ALA A 122 -17.30 -21.80 0.72
CA ALA A 122 -16.60 -23.07 0.86
C ALA A 122 -15.47 -23.03 1.90
N VAL A 123 -14.26 -22.61 1.53
CA VAL A 123 -13.04 -22.84 2.35
C VAL A 123 -13.09 -22.11 3.70
N ASN A 124 -13.75 -20.95 3.77
CA ASN A 124 -13.80 -20.10 4.95
C ASN A 124 -15.20 -19.97 5.58
N GLN A 125 -16.13 -20.85 5.20
CA GLN A 125 -17.54 -20.74 5.56
C GLN A 125 -17.78 -20.71 7.07
N PHE A 126 -17.12 -21.57 7.85
CA PHE A 126 -17.35 -21.67 9.29
C PHE A 126 -16.84 -20.42 10.03
N THR A 127 -15.72 -19.86 9.60
CA THR A 127 -15.19 -18.62 10.19
C THR A 127 -16.16 -17.45 9.99
N PHE A 128 -16.72 -17.28 8.78
CA PHE A 128 -17.70 -16.22 8.54
C PHE A 128 -18.99 -16.41 9.32
N LEU A 129 -19.52 -17.64 9.38
CA LEU A 129 -20.71 -17.95 10.18
C LEU A 129 -20.49 -17.66 11.67
N ALA A 130 -19.32 -18.03 12.20
CA ALA A 130 -18.96 -17.71 13.58
C ALA A 130 -18.83 -16.20 13.79
N ALA A 131 -18.21 -15.48 12.85
CA ALA A 131 -18.06 -14.02 12.92
C ALA A 131 -19.42 -13.31 12.93
N ALA A 132 -20.35 -13.73 12.08
CA ALA A 132 -21.71 -13.21 12.04
C ALA A 132 -22.48 -13.46 13.34
N LYS A 133 -22.34 -14.67 13.90
CA LYS A 133 -22.99 -15.05 15.17
C LYS A 133 -22.42 -14.28 16.37
N ALA A 134 -21.10 -14.13 16.43
CA ALA A 134 -20.40 -13.44 17.51
C ALA A 134 -20.43 -11.91 17.37
N LYS A 135 -20.88 -11.39 16.21
CA LYS A 135 -20.91 -9.96 15.88
C LYS A 135 -19.55 -9.28 16.07
N ILE A 136 -18.49 -9.98 15.62
CA ILE A 136 -17.15 -9.39 15.55
C ILE A 136 -16.98 -8.61 14.24
N PRO A 137 -16.19 -7.52 14.24
CA PRO A 137 -15.92 -6.75 13.03
C PRO A 137 -15.15 -7.56 12.00
N VAL A 138 -15.59 -7.47 10.75
CA VAL A 138 -14.95 -8.08 9.58
C VAL A 138 -14.41 -6.97 8.68
N VAL A 139 -13.12 -7.04 8.34
CA VAL A 139 -12.47 -6.18 7.34
C VAL A 139 -11.84 -7.05 6.26
N GLY A 140 -11.61 -6.51 5.06
CA GLY A 140 -10.97 -7.34 4.05
C GLY A 140 -10.90 -6.81 2.63
N THR A 141 -10.53 -7.71 1.72
CA THR A 141 -10.62 -7.53 0.26
C THR A 141 -11.66 -8.46 -0.36
N GLY A 142 -12.06 -8.13 -1.58
CA GLY A 142 -13.01 -8.91 -2.37
C GLY A 142 -14.43 -8.36 -2.23
N GLY A 143 -14.81 -7.43 -3.12
CA GLY A 143 -16.13 -6.80 -3.07
C GLY A 143 -17.27 -7.82 -3.11
N THR A 144 -17.12 -8.89 -3.90
CA THR A 144 -18.10 -9.97 -3.97
C THR A 144 -18.11 -10.85 -2.72
N SER A 145 -16.95 -11.27 -2.21
CA SER A 145 -16.87 -12.14 -1.03
C SER A 145 -17.34 -11.43 0.24
N LEU A 146 -16.91 -10.19 0.45
CA LEU A 146 -17.40 -9.37 1.57
C LEU A 146 -18.87 -8.99 1.41
N GLY A 147 -19.33 -8.73 0.18
CA GLY A 147 -20.74 -8.48 -0.10
C GLY A 147 -21.62 -9.66 0.28
N LYS A 148 -21.21 -10.88 -0.06
CA LYS A 148 -21.87 -12.12 0.38
C LYS A 148 -21.81 -12.32 1.89
N ALA A 149 -20.64 -12.09 2.50
CA ALA A 149 -20.49 -12.20 3.95
C ALA A 149 -21.43 -11.24 4.70
N ALA A 150 -21.59 -10.01 4.21
CA ALA A 150 -22.51 -9.03 4.79
C ALA A 150 -23.98 -9.36 4.50
N GLY A 151 -24.32 -9.61 3.23
CA GLY A 151 -25.70 -9.76 2.76
C GLY A 151 -26.33 -11.10 3.11
N ASP A 152 -25.60 -12.20 2.89
CA ASP A 152 -26.14 -13.55 3.01
C ASP A 152 -25.88 -14.15 4.40
N LEU A 153 -24.72 -13.86 4.99
CA LEU A 153 -24.32 -14.42 6.29
C LEU A 153 -24.57 -13.47 7.47
N GLY A 154 -24.80 -12.17 7.22
CA GLY A 154 -25.05 -11.18 8.28
C GLY A 154 -23.81 -10.79 9.09
N CYS A 155 -22.62 -10.87 8.48
CA CYS A 155 -21.38 -10.38 9.07
C CYS A 155 -21.37 -8.85 9.21
N ASP A 156 -20.75 -8.36 10.28
CA ASP A 156 -20.55 -6.92 10.47
C ASP A 156 -19.30 -6.46 9.71
N VAL A 157 -19.46 -6.11 8.43
CA VAL A 157 -18.34 -5.68 7.58
C VAL A 157 -18.08 -4.19 7.80
N VAL A 158 -16.96 -3.89 8.44
CA VAL A 158 -16.61 -2.54 8.91
C VAL A 158 -15.56 -1.84 8.04
N GLY A 159 -15.02 -2.54 7.04
CA GLY A 159 -14.03 -1.96 6.14
C GLY A 159 -13.71 -2.86 4.95
N ASN A 160 -13.63 -2.26 3.77
CA ASN A 160 -13.21 -2.92 2.54
C ASN A 160 -12.03 -2.16 1.94
N SER A 161 -10.85 -2.78 1.86
CA SER A 161 -9.68 -2.11 1.29
C SER A 161 -9.66 -2.15 -0.24
N GLY A 162 -10.72 -2.62 -0.91
CA GLY A 162 -10.82 -2.66 -2.37
C GLY A 162 -10.19 -3.90 -3.02
N GLY A 163 -10.06 -3.85 -4.35
CA GLY A 163 -9.50 -4.92 -5.19
C GLY A 163 -8.00 -4.76 -5.46
N SER A 164 -7.47 -5.48 -6.45
CA SER A 164 -6.03 -5.52 -6.76
C SER A 164 -5.45 -4.26 -7.42
N VAL A 165 -6.30 -3.26 -7.73
CA VAL A 165 -5.88 -2.05 -8.47
C VAL A 165 -5.55 -0.92 -7.51
N SER A 166 -4.36 -0.34 -7.66
CA SER A 166 -3.89 0.83 -6.89
C SER A 166 -3.88 0.61 -5.37
N THR A 167 -3.67 -0.64 -4.93
CA THR A 167 -3.48 -1.01 -3.53
C THR A 167 -2.22 -1.85 -3.38
N THR A 168 -1.32 -1.46 -2.46
CA THR A 168 -0.17 -2.25 -2.01
C THR A 168 -0.49 -3.04 -0.74
N ILE A 169 0.41 -3.94 -0.35
CA ILE A 169 0.36 -4.63 0.94
C ILE A 169 0.24 -3.63 2.11
N GLU A 170 1.01 -2.54 2.08
CA GLU A 170 0.99 -1.51 3.10
C GLU A 170 -0.35 -0.77 3.14
N THR A 171 -0.91 -0.40 1.98
CA THR A 171 -2.23 0.28 1.94
C THR A 171 -3.35 -0.60 2.51
N LYS A 172 -3.31 -1.92 2.25
CA LYS A 172 -4.26 -2.88 2.79
C LYS A 172 -4.11 -3.00 4.30
N ALA A 173 -2.88 -3.20 4.79
CA ALA A 173 -2.60 -3.31 6.22
C ALA A 173 -3.03 -2.06 7.00
N LEU A 174 -2.73 -0.87 6.48
CA LEU A 174 -3.19 0.41 7.01
C LEU A 174 -4.72 0.50 7.07
N SER A 175 -5.40 0.18 5.96
CA SER A 175 -6.85 0.30 5.84
C SER A 175 -7.59 -0.65 6.78
N PHE A 176 -7.14 -1.91 6.89
CA PHE A 176 -7.71 -2.88 7.83
C PHE A 176 -7.53 -2.44 9.27
N THR A 177 -6.31 -2.03 9.63
CA THR A 177 -5.98 -1.58 10.98
C THR A 177 -6.77 -0.34 11.36
N ALA A 178 -6.88 0.64 10.45
CA ALA A 178 -7.64 1.86 10.66
C ALA A 178 -9.13 1.56 10.91
N SER A 179 -9.73 0.67 10.11
CA SER A 179 -11.15 0.30 10.21
C SER A 179 -11.44 -0.43 11.53
N LEU A 180 -10.60 -1.41 11.89
CA LEU A 180 -10.71 -2.14 13.15
C LEU A 180 -10.50 -1.24 14.38
N ALA A 181 -9.49 -0.37 14.33
CA ALA A 181 -9.23 0.58 15.41
C ALA A 181 -10.39 1.57 15.57
N SER A 182 -10.99 2.03 14.46
CA SER A 182 -12.18 2.89 14.48
C SER A 182 -13.36 2.18 15.15
N PHE A 183 -13.64 0.93 14.74
CA PHE A 183 -14.74 0.14 15.30
C PHE A 183 -14.58 -0.10 16.81
N TRP A 184 -13.36 -0.38 17.28
CA TRP A 184 -13.09 -0.60 18.70
C TRP A 184 -12.83 0.68 19.50
N GLY A 185 -12.82 1.86 18.86
CA GLY A 185 -12.45 3.11 19.51
C GLY A 185 -11.01 3.14 20.03
N LEU A 186 -10.10 2.40 19.39
CA LEU A 186 -8.69 2.35 19.76
C LEU A 186 -7.90 3.51 19.11
N PRO A 187 -6.94 4.11 19.84
CA PRO A 187 -6.01 5.03 19.21
C PRO A 187 -5.18 4.29 18.16
N TYR A 188 -5.00 4.90 17.00
CA TYR A 188 -4.18 4.35 15.93
C TYR A 188 -3.47 5.49 15.20
N ASP A 189 -2.14 5.45 15.25
CA ASP A 189 -1.22 6.29 14.48
C ASP A 189 -0.45 5.39 13.51
N PRO A 190 -0.54 5.62 12.18
CA PRO A 190 0.10 4.74 11.21
C PRO A 190 1.62 4.75 11.33
N LEU A 191 2.25 3.59 11.16
CA LEU A 191 3.71 3.50 11.20
C LEU A 191 4.31 4.32 10.04
N VAL A 192 5.13 5.33 10.33
CA VAL A 192 5.86 6.09 9.30
C VAL A 192 7.35 5.80 9.44
N SER A 193 7.96 5.29 8.36
CA SER A 193 9.40 5.11 8.27
C SER A 193 10.02 6.28 7.52
N TYR A 194 10.96 6.97 8.16
CA TYR A 194 11.69 8.07 7.53
C TYR A 194 13.01 7.54 6.95
N PRO A 195 13.15 7.48 5.61
CA PRO A 195 14.41 7.07 4.99
C PRO A 195 15.51 8.10 5.27
N GLN A 196 16.76 7.63 5.36
CA GLN A 196 17.90 8.53 5.46
C GLN A 196 18.09 9.29 4.14
N LEU A 197 18.50 10.56 4.21
CA LEU A 197 18.81 11.39 3.03
C LEU A 197 19.79 10.71 2.07
N HIS A 198 20.77 9.97 2.58
CA HIS A 198 21.70 9.21 1.74
C HIS A 198 20.99 8.17 0.87
N SER A 199 19.97 7.47 1.39
CA SER A 199 19.19 6.49 0.64
C SER A 199 18.35 7.15 -0.47
N ILE A 200 17.74 8.30 -0.16
CA ILE A 200 16.99 9.11 -1.14
C ILE A 200 17.93 9.56 -2.28
N LEU A 201 19.08 10.14 -1.93
CA LEU A 201 20.05 10.65 -2.91
C LEU A 201 20.66 9.53 -3.75
N ALA A 202 20.96 8.37 -3.15
CA ALA A 202 21.44 7.19 -3.87
C ALA A 202 20.41 6.69 -4.88
N ALA A 203 19.12 6.65 -4.52
CA ALA A 203 18.05 6.28 -5.44
C ALA A 203 17.88 7.29 -6.60
N CYS A 204 18.19 8.57 -6.37
CA CYS A 204 18.16 9.61 -7.39
C CYS A 204 19.42 9.63 -8.29
N LEU A 205 20.48 8.89 -7.95
CA LEU A 205 21.78 8.95 -8.62
C LEU A 205 21.72 8.75 -10.15
N PRO A 206 20.96 7.77 -10.69
CA PRO A 206 20.87 7.59 -12.14
C PRO A 206 20.38 8.84 -12.87
N VAL A 207 19.41 9.56 -12.27
CA VAL A 207 18.88 10.80 -12.84
C VAL A 207 19.87 11.95 -12.70
N PHE A 208 20.55 12.09 -11.56
CA PHE A 208 21.64 13.05 -11.41
C PHE A 208 22.71 12.86 -12.49
N VAL A 209 23.13 11.63 -12.74
CA VAL A 209 24.11 11.30 -13.79
C VAL A 209 23.57 11.62 -15.18
N ALA A 210 22.32 11.23 -15.48
CA ALA A 210 21.68 11.53 -16.77
C ALA A 210 21.61 13.04 -17.04
N VAL A 211 21.21 13.84 -16.05
CA VAL A 211 21.17 15.30 -16.15
C VAL A 211 22.57 15.86 -16.42
N VAL A 212 23.60 15.41 -15.71
CA VAL A 212 24.99 15.86 -15.93
C VAL A 212 25.47 15.50 -17.34
N LEU A 213 25.18 14.29 -17.82
CA LEU A 213 25.55 13.85 -19.17
C LEU A 213 24.80 14.65 -20.24
N ALA A 214 23.50 14.88 -20.07
CA ALA A 214 22.69 15.70 -20.96
C ALA A 214 23.22 17.16 -21.01
N LYS A 215 23.55 17.75 -19.85
CA LYS A 215 24.16 19.09 -19.80
C LYS A 215 25.48 19.16 -20.55
N LYS A 216 26.35 18.15 -20.38
CA LYS A 216 27.63 18.06 -21.11
C LYS A 216 27.43 17.87 -22.61
N ALA A 217 26.51 17.00 -23.01
CA ALA A 217 26.17 16.76 -24.41
C ALA A 217 25.62 18.02 -25.08
N TRP A 218 24.72 18.73 -24.41
CA TRP A 218 24.16 20.00 -24.89
C TRP A 218 25.23 21.08 -25.08
N ARG A 219 26.12 21.27 -24.09
CA ARG A 219 27.23 22.23 -24.22
C ARG A 219 28.15 21.88 -25.39
N LYS A 220 28.43 20.59 -25.63
CA LYS A 220 29.21 20.14 -26.79
C LYS A 220 28.46 20.38 -28.10
N ALA A 221 27.17 20.11 -28.16
CA ALA A 221 26.35 20.34 -29.36
C ALA A 221 26.27 21.83 -29.73
N LEU A 222 26.16 22.71 -28.71
CA LEU A 222 26.22 24.16 -28.88
C LEU A 222 27.60 24.60 -29.41
N ALA A 223 28.69 24.11 -28.80
CA ALA A 223 30.05 24.43 -29.23
C ALA A 223 30.38 23.98 -30.67
N LEU A 224 29.66 22.98 -31.19
CA LEU A 224 29.81 22.46 -32.55
C LEU A 224 28.87 23.13 -33.57
N GLY A 225 28.03 24.10 -33.16
CA GLY A 225 27.09 24.80 -34.06
C GLY A 225 25.93 23.93 -34.59
N ILE A 226 25.82 22.68 -34.12
CA ILE A 226 24.77 21.72 -34.53
C ILE A 226 23.40 22.22 -34.07
N LEU A 227 23.37 22.87 -32.90
CA LEU A 227 22.16 23.34 -32.27
C LEU A 227 21.57 24.56 -33.01
N ASP A 228 22.41 25.45 -33.52
CA ASP A 228 21.97 26.62 -34.31
C ASP A 228 21.37 26.20 -35.65
N TRP A 229 21.95 25.18 -36.30
CA TRP A 229 21.41 24.56 -37.50
C TRP A 229 20.06 23.87 -37.24
N TRP A 230 19.87 23.28 -36.06
CA TRP A 230 18.65 22.57 -35.68
C TRP A 230 17.52 23.51 -35.22
N LEU A 231 17.82 24.52 -34.39
CA LEU A 231 16.84 25.52 -33.94
C LEU A 231 16.34 26.39 -35.08
N ALA A 232 17.19 26.72 -36.07
CA ALA A 232 16.77 27.47 -37.26
C ALA A 232 15.69 26.76 -38.10
N ARG A 233 15.43 25.47 -37.84
CA ARG A 233 14.42 24.64 -38.52
C ARG A 233 13.12 24.43 -37.72
N GLN A 234 13.05 24.87 -36.47
CA GLN A 234 11.86 24.71 -35.63
C GLN A 234 11.10 26.05 -35.52
N THR A 235 9.89 26.09 -36.09
CA THR A 235 8.98 27.26 -36.04
C THR A 235 8.12 27.35 -34.78
N HIS A 236 8.25 26.40 -33.84
CA HIS A 236 7.55 26.44 -32.55
C HIS A 236 8.56 26.28 -31.41
N ALA A 237 8.91 27.41 -30.79
CA ALA A 237 9.75 27.45 -29.60
C ALA A 237 8.95 27.00 -28.38
N THR A 238 9.18 25.79 -27.89
CA THR A 238 8.64 25.32 -26.59
C THR A 238 9.66 24.64 -25.68
N PHE A 239 10.93 24.53 -26.09
CA PHE A 239 12.01 24.05 -25.23
C PHE A 239 13.04 25.16 -25.03
N THR A 240 12.94 25.88 -23.91
CA THR A 240 13.73 27.10 -23.63
C THR A 240 15.09 26.84 -22.97
N GLY A 241 15.51 25.57 -22.80
CA GLY A 241 16.92 25.20 -22.72
C GLY A 241 17.34 24.37 -21.51
N LEU A 242 18.64 24.47 -21.18
CA LEU A 242 19.33 23.75 -20.09
C LEU A 242 18.74 23.98 -18.69
N SER A 243 18.00 25.09 -18.49
CA SER A 243 17.28 25.44 -17.26
C SER A 243 16.19 24.43 -16.95
N ASP A 244 15.47 23.99 -17.97
CA ASP A 244 14.29 23.13 -17.81
C ASP A 244 14.70 21.72 -17.33
N ILE A 245 15.89 21.26 -17.74
CA ILE A 245 16.49 19.98 -17.30
C ILE A 245 16.93 20.03 -15.84
N ALA A 246 17.36 21.20 -15.33
CA ALA A 246 17.76 21.35 -13.94
C ALA A 246 16.56 21.31 -12.99
N ASN A 247 15.41 21.84 -13.43
CA ASN A 247 14.17 21.90 -12.67
C ASN A 247 13.49 20.52 -12.49
N VAL A 248 13.95 19.49 -13.20
CA VAL A 248 13.49 18.10 -13.05
C VAL A 248 14.06 17.45 -11.77
N LEU A 249 15.25 17.86 -11.31
CA LEU A 249 15.91 17.19 -10.18
C LEU A 249 15.12 17.28 -8.87
N PRO A 250 14.58 18.44 -8.44
CA PRO A 250 13.78 18.52 -7.22
C PRO A 250 12.49 17.71 -7.32
N VAL A 251 11.86 17.65 -8.51
CA VAL A 251 10.65 16.83 -8.73
C VAL A 251 10.97 15.35 -8.51
N VAL A 252 12.07 14.86 -9.09
CA VAL A 252 12.51 13.47 -8.93
C VAL A 252 12.82 13.15 -7.47
N VAL A 253 13.46 14.08 -6.77
CA VAL A 253 13.75 13.92 -5.33
C VAL A 253 12.47 13.89 -4.52
N ALA A 254 11.48 14.73 -4.83
CA ALA A 254 10.16 14.71 -4.19
C ALA A 254 9.43 13.38 -4.41
N VAL A 255 9.46 12.85 -5.64
CA VAL A 255 8.90 11.53 -5.99
C VAL A 255 9.55 10.40 -5.21
N VAL A 256 10.88 10.35 -5.20
CA VAL A 256 11.63 9.31 -4.49
C VAL A 256 11.38 9.41 -2.99
N THR A 257 11.36 10.62 -2.43
CA THR A 257 11.11 10.82 -1.01
C THR A 257 9.69 10.44 -0.61
N ALA A 258 8.67 10.90 -1.36
CA ALA A 258 7.27 10.59 -1.08
C ALA A 258 6.95 9.10 -1.21
N SER A 259 7.53 8.42 -2.22
CA SER A 259 7.36 6.98 -2.40
C SER A 259 8.01 6.17 -1.26
N GLN A 260 9.19 6.58 -0.77
CA GLN A 260 9.87 5.90 0.33
C GLN A 260 9.21 6.14 1.70
N VAL A 261 8.72 7.36 1.97
CA VAL A 261 8.03 7.69 3.23
C VAL A 261 6.62 7.11 3.25
N GLY A 262 5.87 7.27 2.16
CA GLY A 262 4.48 6.83 2.09
C GLY A 262 4.37 5.31 2.01
N ARG A 263 5.25 4.66 1.23
CA ARG A 263 5.19 3.23 0.87
C ARG A 263 3.83 2.79 0.32
N LEU A 264 3.13 3.69 -0.35
CA LEU A 264 1.79 3.47 -0.90
C LEU A 264 1.82 3.15 -2.40
N GLY A 265 2.94 2.65 -2.92
CA GLY A 265 3.12 2.33 -4.34
C GLY A 265 2.94 3.55 -5.24
N GLU A 266 2.08 3.41 -6.26
CA GLU A 266 1.82 4.44 -7.25
C GLU A 266 1.27 5.73 -6.64
N ALA A 267 0.48 5.63 -5.56
CA ALA A 267 -0.08 6.81 -4.90
C ALA A 267 1.02 7.72 -4.32
N GLY A 268 2.07 7.12 -3.75
CA GLY A 268 3.21 7.87 -3.23
C GLY A 268 4.03 8.53 -4.34
N VAL A 269 4.19 7.85 -5.49
CA VAL A 269 4.85 8.41 -6.68
C VAL A 269 4.07 9.61 -7.21
N LEU A 270 2.77 9.46 -7.44
CA LEU A 270 1.90 10.53 -7.97
C LEU A 270 1.83 11.73 -7.02
N SER A 271 1.73 11.50 -5.71
CA SER A 271 1.77 12.56 -4.71
C SER A 271 3.10 13.33 -4.76
N GLY A 272 4.22 12.63 -4.90
CA GLY A 272 5.53 13.27 -5.01
C GLY A 272 5.72 14.04 -6.33
N VAL A 273 5.13 13.58 -7.44
CA VAL A 273 5.14 14.33 -8.71
C VAL A 273 4.41 15.66 -8.53
N LEU A 274 3.19 15.63 -7.99
CA LEU A 274 2.40 16.85 -7.78
C LEU A 274 3.07 17.81 -6.79
N ALA A 275 3.60 17.30 -5.67
CA ALA A 275 4.31 18.10 -4.69
C ALA A 275 5.57 18.73 -5.30
N GLY A 276 6.37 17.94 -6.03
CA GLY A 276 7.58 18.40 -6.69
C GLY A 276 7.32 19.42 -7.79
N MET A 277 6.29 19.19 -8.63
CA MET A 277 5.93 20.13 -9.70
C MET A 277 5.47 21.48 -9.18
N LEU A 278 4.68 21.50 -8.10
CA LEU A 278 4.25 22.74 -7.46
C LEU A 278 5.40 23.45 -6.75
N ALA A 279 6.27 22.71 -6.06
CA ALA A 279 7.49 23.27 -5.47
C ALA A 279 8.43 23.88 -6.53
N CYS A 280 8.45 23.34 -7.76
CA CYS A 280 9.21 23.87 -8.89
C CYS A 280 8.46 24.94 -9.71
N GLY A 281 7.14 25.06 -9.56
CA GLY A 281 6.26 25.88 -10.43
C GLY A 281 5.50 27.01 -9.73
N ALA A 282 5.45 27.03 -8.39
CA ALA A 282 4.85 28.10 -7.58
C ALA A 282 5.86 29.19 -7.19
N GLY A 283 7.07 29.18 -7.77
CA GLY A 283 7.96 30.35 -7.86
C GLY A 283 7.65 31.15 -9.13
N GLY A 284 6.39 31.54 -9.33
CA GLY A 284 6.01 32.40 -10.44
C GLY A 284 6.67 33.77 -10.28
N ASN A 285 7.54 34.14 -11.23
CA ASN A 285 7.74 35.50 -11.75
C ASN A 285 7.68 36.69 -10.77
N GLU A 286 8.21 36.57 -9.56
CA GLU A 286 8.59 37.74 -8.77
C GLU A 286 10.10 37.90 -8.82
N GLU A 287 10.52 38.85 -9.66
CA GLU A 287 11.87 39.42 -9.68
C GLU A 287 12.22 39.95 -8.29
N GLY A 288 12.71 39.09 -7.39
CA GLY A 288 13.11 39.50 -6.04
C GLY A 288 13.32 38.41 -5.01
N ALA A 289 12.73 37.22 -5.14
CA ALA A 289 12.91 36.12 -4.19
C ALA A 289 13.72 34.99 -4.84
N GLY A 290 14.99 34.86 -4.45
CA GLY A 290 15.89 33.80 -4.93
C GLY A 290 15.51 32.41 -4.44
N SER A 291 14.41 31.83 -4.93
CA SER A 291 14.10 30.42 -4.74
C SER A 291 14.72 29.61 -5.87
N GLU A 292 16.02 29.34 -5.77
CA GLU A 292 16.55 28.17 -6.47
C GLU A 292 15.77 26.96 -5.95
N SER A 293 14.92 26.36 -6.78
CA SER A 293 14.24 25.10 -6.42
C SER A 293 15.31 24.05 -6.15
N THR A 294 15.69 23.89 -4.89
CA THR A 294 16.81 23.04 -4.49
C THR A 294 16.35 21.59 -4.36
N VAL A 295 17.30 20.67 -4.48
CA VAL A 295 17.12 19.26 -4.09
C VAL A 295 16.55 19.14 -2.67
N LEU A 296 16.88 20.09 -1.78
CA LEU A 296 16.34 20.16 -0.43
C LEU A 296 14.84 20.49 -0.41
N ALA A 297 14.39 21.46 -1.22
CA ALA A 297 12.97 21.77 -1.35
C ALA A 297 12.17 20.54 -1.85
N GLY A 298 12.70 19.83 -2.85
CA GLY A 298 12.11 18.57 -3.31
C GLY A 298 12.06 17.49 -2.22
N ALA A 299 13.12 17.35 -1.41
CA ALA A 299 13.12 16.39 -0.31
C ALA A 299 12.07 16.76 0.76
N LEU A 300 11.97 18.02 1.15
CA LEU A 300 11.02 18.48 2.18
C LEU A 300 9.56 18.32 1.73
N THR A 301 9.22 18.74 0.51
CA THR A 301 7.87 18.58 -0.02
C THR A 301 7.52 17.12 -0.26
N GLY A 302 8.49 16.29 -0.67
CA GLY A 302 8.34 14.84 -0.75
C GLY A 302 8.11 14.17 0.61
N LEU A 303 8.82 14.59 1.67
CA LEU A 303 8.61 14.10 3.05
C LEU A 303 7.18 14.41 3.51
N LEU A 304 6.75 15.66 3.34
CA LEU A 304 5.42 16.12 3.73
C LEU A 304 4.33 15.38 2.94
N ALA A 305 4.51 15.23 1.62
CA ALA A 305 3.61 14.51 0.74
C ALA A 305 3.46 13.03 1.15
N GLY A 306 4.58 12.35 1.43
CA GLY A 306 4.57 10.95 1.89
C GLY A 306 3.90 10.78 3.26
N TRP A 307 4.17 11.68 4.21
CA TRP A 307 3.55 11.66 5.54
C TRP A 307 2.04 11.95 5.47
N LEU A 308 1.64 13.02 4.78
CA LEU A 308 0.24 13.38 4.56
C LEU A 308 -0.50 12.24 3.86
N SER A 309 0.17 11.54 2.94
CA SER A 309 -0.44 10.44 2.22
C SER A 309 -0.93 9.34 3.16
N ARG A 310 -0.10 8.93 4.14
CA ARG A 310 -0.50 7.90 5.11
C ARG A 310 -1.61 8.39 6.02
N GLN A 311 -1.53 9.63 6.48
CA GLN A 311 -2.55 10.21 7.37
C GLN A 311 -3.90 10.37 6.68
N LEU A 312 -3.92 10.81 5.42
CA LEU A 312 -5.15 10.92 4.63
C LEU A 312 -5.77 9.54 4.40
N LEU A 313 -4.99 8.52 4.09
CA LEU A 313 -5.52 7.15 3.92
C LEU A 313 -6.18 6.64 5.20
N VAL A 314 -5.57 6.88 6.37
CA VAL A 314 -6.18 6.52 7.66
C VAL A 314 -7.43 7.36 7.92
N ALA A 315 -7.40 8.66 7.64
CA ALA A 315 -8.54 9.55 7.85
C ALA A 315 -9.73 9.18 6.96
N THR A 316 -9.51 8.86 5.68
CA THR A 316 -10.57 8.45 4.76
C THR A 316 -11.14 7.08 5.12
N ALA A 317 -10.27 6.15 5.57
CA ALA A 317 -10.71 4.85 6.07
C ALA A 317 -11.56 4.98 7.34
N LYS A 318 -11.14 5.80 8.31
CA LYS A 318 -11.87 6.00 9.58
C LYS A 318 -13.16 6.81 9.42
N SER A 319 -13.10 7.93 8.72
CA SER A 319 -14.15 8.96 8.75
C SER A 319 -15.14 8.88 7.60
N LEU A 320 -14.73 8.37 6.44
CA LEU A 320 -15.55 8.41 5.22
C LEU A 320 -15.97 7.01 4.75
N TRP A 321 -15.45 5.94 5.38
CA TRP A 321 -15.74 4.55 5.01
C TRP A 321 -15.49 4.27 3.52
N VAL A 322 -14.51 4.98 2.95
CA VAL A 322 -14.18 4.92 1.52
C VAL A 322 -13.23 3.74 1.27
N PRO A 323 -13.46 2.92 0.24
CA PRO A 323 -12.56 1.81 -0.09
C PRO A 323 -11.11 2.27 -0.30
N ALA A 324 -10.13 1.43 0.04
CA ALA A 324 -8.72 1.89 0.00
C ALA A 324 -8.25 2.31 -1.40
N THR A 325 -8.81 1.75 -2.48
CA THR A 325 -8.57 2.21 -3.86
C THR A 325 -9.03 3.67 -4.09
N ALA A 326 -10.20 4.05 -3.60
CA ALA A 326 -10.66 5.44 -3.72
C ALA A 326 -9.89 6.36 -2.76
N SER A 327 -9.54 5.84 -1.57
CA SER A 327 -8.66 6.54 -0.64
C SER A 327 -7.27 6.79 -1.23
N SER A 328 -6.67 5.84 -1.95
CA SER A 328 -5.35 6.01 -2.56
C SER A 328 -5.35 7.06 -3.67
N ILE A 329 -6.43 7.16 -4.45
CA ILE A 329 -6.62 8.23 -5.45
C ILE A 329 -6.73 9.60 -4.78
N ILE A 330 -7.59 9.74 -3.76
CA ILE A 330 -7.75 11.00 -3.02
C ILE A 330 -6.41 11.40 -2.39
N THR A 331 -5.72 10.42 -1.81
CA THR A 331 -4.42 10.59 -1.17
C THR A 331 -3.38 11.10 -2.16
N ALA A 332 -3.25 10.46 -3.32
CA ALA A 332 -2.30 10.84 -4.36
C ALA A 332 -2.48 12.31 -4.81
N GLY A 333 -3.73 12.74 -5.01
CA GLY A 333 -4.05 14.12 -5.37
C GLY A 333 -3.88 15.11 -4.21
N ALA A 334 -4.59 14.89 -3.12
CA ALA A 334 -4.71 15.85 -2.02
C ALA A 334 -3.39 16.03 -1.26
N ALA A 335 -2.64 14.96 -0.99
CA ALA A 335 -1.35 15.06 -0.31
C ALA A 335 -0.33 15.81 -1.17
N GLY A 336 -0.29 15.52 -2.47
CA GLY A 336 0.61 16.18 -3.41
C GLY A 336 0.32 17.66 -3.57
N LEU A 337 -0.95 18.02 -3.75
CA LEU A 337 -1.37 19.42 -3.87
C LEU A 337 -1.11 20.21 -2.58
N SER A 338 -1.43 19.63 -1.42
CA SER A 338 -1.26 20.31 -0.12
C SER A 338 0.22 20.49 0.23
N ALA A 339 1.05 19.47 -0.02
CA ALA A 339 2.48 19.55 0.24
C ALA A 339 3.20 20.50 -0.71
N GLY A 340 2.76 20.55 -1.97
CA GLY A 340 3.29 21.46 -2.98
C GLY A 340 2.88 22.92 -2.78
N ALA A 341 1.70 23.19 -2.20
CA ALA A 341 1.25 24.56 -1.92
C ALA A 341 1.85 25.16 -0.64
N GLY A 342 2.39 24.34 0.26
CA GLY A 342 3.02 24.77 1.51
C GLY A 342 4.54 24.92 1.45
N GLY A 343 5.17 24.57 0.33
CA GLY A 343 6.61 24.72 0.08
C GLY A 343 6.90 25.93 -0.79
#